data_AF-A0A4Q5P3S9-F1
#
_entry.id   AF-A0A4Q5P3S9-F1
#
_cell.length_a   1.000
_cell.length_b   1.000
_cell.length_c   1.000
_cell.angle_alpha   90.00
_cell.angle_beta   90.00
_cell.angle_gamma   90.00
#
_symmetry.space_group_name_H-M   'P 1'
#
loop_
_entity.id
_entity.type
_entity.pdbx_description
1 polymer ?
#
loop_
_entity_poly.entity_id
_entity_poly.type
_entity_poly.pdbx_seq_one_letter_code
_entity_poly.pdbx_strand_id
1 'polypeptide(L)' 'MLADRVIVMSAGPGRIDCEIDIDLPRPRDVASPEFNALRRDITQKLTSHIASSRGAAAVS' A
#
# COMPACT_ATOMS: atom_id res chain seq x y z
N MET A 1 8.50 8.48 5.06
CA MET A 1 7.10 8.64 4.59
C MET A 1 6.62 10.04 4.96
N LEU A 2 6.28 10.84 3.96
CA LEU A 2 5.84 12.24 4.13
C LEU A 2 4.30 12.41 4.09
N ALA A 3 3.54 11.36 3.82
CA ALA A 3 2.09 11.44 3.64
C ALA A 3 1.33 11.19 4.96
N ASP A 4 0.14 11.78 5.09
CA ASP A 4 -0.79 11.51 6.19
C ASP A 4 -1.90 10.53 5.76
N ARG A 5 -2.01 10.26 4.46
CA ARG A 5 -2.91 9.27 3.84
C ARG A 5 -2.20 8.57 2.68
N VAL A 6 -2.49 7.29 2.48
CA VAL A 6 -2.00 6.49 1.35
C VAL A 6 -3.19 5.86 0.64
N ILE A 7 -3.28 6.06 -0.67
CA ILE A 7 -4.29 5.45 -1.52
C ILE A 7 -3.63 4.35 -2.34
N VAL A 8 -4.15 3.13 -2.23
CA VAL A 8 -3.74 1.99 -3.05
C VAL A 8 -4.69 1.88 -4.24
N MET A 9 -4.12 1.75 -5.43
CA MET A 9 -4.88 1.58 -6.68
C MET A 9 -4.81 0.14 -7.16
N SER A 10 -5.91 -0.37 -7.73
CA SER A 10 -5.94 -1.67 -8.40
C SER A 10 -5.22 -1.63 -9.76
N ALA A 11 -4.73 -2.78 -10.22
CA ALA A 11 -4.19 -2.92 -11.56
C ALA A 11 -5.32 -2.85 -12.62
N GLY A 12 -5.24 -1.88 -13.55
CA GLY A 12 -6.29 -1.67 -14.56
C GLY A 12 -7.58 -1.07 -13.98
N PRO A 13 -8.50 -0.65 -14.86
CA PRO A 13 -8.85 0.77 -15.02
C PRO A 13 -8.98 1.54 -13.69
N GLY A 14 -7.82 2.02 -13.20
CA GLY A 14 -7.64 3.06 -12.16
C GLY A 14 -8.67 3.12 -11.02
N ARG A 15 -9.00 1.99 -10.39
CA ARG A 15 -9.87 2.01 -9.19
C ARG A 15 -9.03 2.17 -7.93
N ILE A 16 -9.65 2.79 -6.93
CA ILE A 16 -9.14 2.79 -5.56
C ILE A 16 -9.46 1.42 -4.97
N ASP A 17 -8.43 0.72 -4.52
CA ASP A 17 -8.56 -0.55 -3.82
C ASP A 17 -8.76 -0.31 -2.32
N CYS A 18 -7.89 0.51 -1.72
CA CYS A 18 -8.05 0.90 -0.32
C CYS A 18 -7.38 2.24 0.00
N GLU A 19 -7.78 2.79 1.14
CA GLU A 19 -7.22 3.98 1.75
C GLU A 19 -6.66 3.62 3.12
N ILE A 20 -5.52 4.23 3.47
CA ILE A 20 -4.81 4.02 4.72
C ILE A 20 -4.49 5.38 5.33
N ASP A 21 -5.10 5.68 6.48
CA ASP A 21 -4.76 6.84 7.30
C ASP A 21 -3.47 6.60 8.08
N ILE A 22 -2.64 7.65 8.21
CA ILE A 22 -1.32 7.58 8.85
C ILE A 22 -1.31 8.44 10.11
N ASP A 23 -1.80 7.87 11.21
CA ASP A 23 -1.95 8.55 12.51
C ASP A 23 -0.63 8.70 13.30
N LEU A 24 0.51 8.36 12.70
CA LEU A 24 1.81 8.53 13.35
C LEU A 24 2.18 10.02 13.48
N PRO A 25 2.42 10.53 14.70
CA PRO A 25 2.71 11.94 14.94
C PRO A 25 4.00 12.39 14.25
N ARG A 26 4.08 13.68 13.93
CA ARG A 26 5.26 14.32 13.36
C ARG A 26 6.18 14.86 14.48
N PRO A 27 7.52 14.86 14.30
CA PRO A 27 8.28 14.15 13.26
C PRO A 27 8.27 12.63 13.49
N ARG A 28 8.16 11.84 12.42
CA ARG A 28 8.11 10.38 12.52
C ARG A 28 9.51 9.82 12.69
N ASP A 29 9.69 8.99 13.72
CA ASP A 29 10.90 8.19 13.87
C ASP A 29 10.88 7.01 12.88
N VAL A 30 11.80 7.02 11.92
CA VAL A 30 11.92 5.97 10.91
C VAL A 30 12.48 4.65 11.46
N ALA A 31 13.11 4.69 12.63
CA ALA A 31 13.60 3.51 13.33
C ALA A 31 12.52 2.86 14.21
N SER A 32 11.39 3.55 14.45
CA SER A 32 10.36 3.04 15.36
C SER A 32 9.72 1.74 14.83
N PRO A 33 9.33 0.81 15.73
CA PRO A 33 8.62 -0.41 15.34
C PRO A 33 7.31 -0.13 14.58
N GLU A 34 6.55 0.88 15.00
CA GLU A 34 5.25 1.26 14.44
C GLU A 34 5.41 1.79 13.00
N PHE A 35 6.38 2.68 12.78
CA PHE A 35 6.70 3.17 11.44
C PHE A 35 7.09 2.02 10.50
N ASN A 36 7.91 1.10 11.00
CA ASN A 36 8.36 -0.05 10.23
C ASN A 36 7.23 -1.05 9.95
N ALA A 37 6.30 -1.25 10.88
CA ALA A 37 5.12 -2.08 10.68
C ALA A 37 4.20 -1.51 9.58
N LEU A 38 3.90 -0.22 9.68
CA LEU A 38 3.10 0.50 8.69
C LEU A 38 3.74 0.43 7.29
N ARG A 39 5.07 0.66 7.20
CA ARG A 39 5.80 0.55 5.93
C ARG A 39 5.67 -0.85 5.31
N ARG A 40 5.76 -1.90 6.12
CA ARG A 40 5.61 -3.29 5.65
C ARG A 40 4.20 -3.56 5.14
N ASP A 41 3.17 -3.16 5.89
CA ASP A 41 1.77 -3.36 5.50
C ASP A 41 1.45 -2.70 4.15
N ILE A 42 1.81 -1.42 3.99
CA ILE A 42 1.63 -0.69 2.72
C ILE A 42 2.37 -1.40 1.57
N THR A 43 3.61 -1.85 1.79
CA THR A 43 4.40 -2.54 0.75
C THR A 43 3.80 -3.89 0.37
N GLN A 44 3.24 -4.62 1.33
CA GLN A 44 2.55 -5.90 1.09
C GLN A 44 1.30 -5.70 0.23
N LYS A 45 0.49 -4.67 0.51
CA LYS A 45 -0.70 -4.34 -0.29
C LYS A 45 -0.36 -3.97 -1.73
N LEU A 46 0.77 -3.32 -1.98
CA LEU A 46 1.24 -3.06 -3.36
C LEU A 46 1.68 -4.35 -4.07
N THR A 47 2.31 -5.28 -3.35
CA THR A 47 2.88 -6.50 -3.94
C THR A 47 1.83 -7.58 -4.21
N SER A 48 0.78 -7.68 -3.38
CA SER A 48 -0.32 -8.64 -3.58
C SER A 48 -1.07 -8.43 -4.91
N HIS A 49 -1.16 -7.19 -5.39
CA HIS A 49 -1.79 -6.84 -6.67
C HIS A 49 -0.97 -7.29 -7.89
N ILE A 50 0.36 -7.29 -7.79
CA ILE A 50 1.26 -7.74 -8.87
C ILE A 50 1.18 -9.26 -9.07
N ALA A 51 0.90 -10.01 -8.01
CA ALA A 51 0.67 -11.46 -8.11
C ALA A 51 -0.70 -11.78 -8.73
N SER A 52 -1.73 -11.00 -8.42
CA SER A 52 -3.09 -11.20 -8.94
C SER A 52 -3.23 -10.80 -10.43
N SER A 53 -2.50 -9.77 -10.87
CA SER A 53 -2.52 -9.32 -12.28
C SER A 53 -1.85 -10.30 -13.27
N ARG A 54 -1.09 -11.29 -12.80
CA ARG A 54 -0.54 -12.36 -13.64
C ARG A 54 -1.53 -13.51 -13.91
N GLY A 55 -2.65 -13.58 -13.21
CA GLY A 55 -3.69 -14.61 -13.42
C GLY A 55 -4.74 -14.25 -14.48
N ALA A 56 -4.94 -12.95 -14.75
CA ALA A 56 -6.03 -12.49 -15.62
C ALA A 56 -5.72 -12.49 -17.12
N ALA A 57 -4.47 -12.76 -17.52
CA ALA A 57 -4.06 -12.83 -18.93
C ALA A 57 -4.21 -14.23 -19.57
N ALA A 58 -4.72 -15.23 -18.83
CA ALA A 58 -4.86 -16.61 -19.29
C ALA A 58 -6.31 -17.06 -19.56
N VAL A 59 -7.27 -16.14 -19.59
CA VAL A 59 -8.66 -16.44 -19.99
C VAL A 59 -9.12 -15.38 -21.00
N SER A 60 -8.82 -15.61 -22.27
CA SER A 60 -9.50 -15.07 -23.43
C SER A 60 -9.25 -15.99 -24.62
#